data_AF-A0AB34IVR1-F1
#
_entry.id   AF-A0AB34IVR1-F1
#
_cell.length_a   1.000
_cell.length_b   1.000
_cell.length_c   1.000
_cell.angle_alpha   90.00
_cell.angle_beta   90.00
_cell.angle_gamma   90.00
#
_symmetry.space_group_name_H-M   'P 1'
#
loop_
_entity.id
_entity.type
_entity.pdbx_description
1 polymer ?
#
loop_
_entity_poly.entity_id
_entity_poly.type
_entity_poly.pdbx_seq_one_letter_code
_entity_poly.pdbx_strand_id
1 'polypeptide(L)'
;MHFHHSGGPYAPAPRQMMLFWFGPAFQGARRSAYESLRATVGVPLHLVTAENIHQYTLPEHPLHPAFEYLSPVHKSDYLFSYFSHHVGGAFHDVKVPFGNWSSWFDVINADHKIWLLGTRLKHRDGVACQEPMAADDPECLALRRTRGENASHWRPVFPEFPTAYINGVFDPFDGTRGACCERVRNNWQHTIDCQQHIARPRTPLTADWLRLAHAALDLKLNALKTHSYPRPRCCMNHENGYPINWAELKGNTLFPMEVKYMKHVNGSMPQKPSAMYRASAEEHF
;
A
#
# COMPACT_ATOMS: atom_id res chain seq x y z
N MET A 1 15.63 12.09 -13.41
CA MET A 1 16.31 12.94 -12.42
C MET A 1 16.90 12.04 -11.35
N HIS A 2 18.23 11.91 -11.29
CA HIS A 2 18.90 11.25 -10.18
C HIS A 2 18.96 12.23 -9.00
N PHE A 3 18.21 11.97 -7.95
CA PHE A 3 18.39 12.65 -6.68
C PHE A 3 19.71 12.17 -6.08
N HIS A 4 20.75 13.00 -6.13
CA HIS A 4 21.91 12.83 -5.27
C HIS A 4 21.45 13.01 -3.82
N HIS A 5 21.42 11.90 -3.07
CA HIS A 5 21.16 11.92 -1.64
C HIS A 5 22.43 12.34 -0.91
N SER A 6 22.45 13.57 -0.40
CA SER A 6 23.39 13.97 0.64
C SER A 6 23.13 13.09 1.87
N GLY A 7 24.18 12.48 2.41
CA GLY A 7 24.13 11.39 3.41
C GLY A 7 23.68 11.78 4.82
N GLY A 8 22.63 12.59 4.96
CA GLY A 8 21.96 12.86 6.24
C GLY A 8 20.78 11.90 6.51
N PRO A 9 20.34 11.75 7.77
CA PRO A 9 19.17 10.94 8.07
C PRO A 9 17.89 11.58 7.50
N TYR A 10 17.01 10.75 6.93
CA TYR A 10 15.67 11.16 6.50
C TYR A 10 14.88 11.80 7.66
N ALA A 11 13.99 12.75 7.34
CA ALA A 11 13.15 13.42 8.34
C ALA A 11 12.42 12.40 9.24
N PRO A 12 12.19 12.69 10.54
CA PRO A 12 11.42 11.81 11.43
C PRO A 12 10.00 11.58 10.91
N ALA A 13 9.41 10.45 11.30
CA ALA A 13 7.99 10.19 11.07
C ALA A 13 7.15 11.17 11.91
N PRO A 14 6.32 12.04 11.30
CA PRO A 14 5.49 12.98 12.04
C PRO A 14 4.48 12.26 12.94
N ARG A 15 4.30 12.73 14.17
CA ARG A 15 3.39 12.12 15.16
C ARG A 15 1.94 12.48 14.85
N GLN A 16 1.37 11.80 13.87
CA GLN A 16 -0.01 11.97 13.41
C GLN A 16 -0.49 10.69 12.74
N MET A 17 -1.79 10.46 12.70
CA MET A 17 -2.42 9.36 11.98
C MET A 17 -3.36 9.90 10.89
N MET A 18 -3.23 9.34 9.69
CA MET A 18 -4.04 9.64 8.52
C MET A 18 -4.99 8.47 8.24
N LEU A 19 -6.26 8.78 8.06
CA LEU A 19 -7.30 7.86 7.57
C LEU A 19 -7.82 8.38 6.23
N PHE A 20 -8.10 7.49 5.30
CA PHE A 20 -8.68 7.85 4.01
C PHE A 20 -10.12 7.35 3.92
N TRP A 21 -11.04 8.24 3.55
CA TRP A 21 -12.44 7.89 3.37
C TRP A 21 -13.09 8.68 2.23
N PHE A 22 -13.40 7.95 1.15
CA PHE A 22 -14.05 8.48 -0.05
C PHE A 22 -15.44 7.86 -0.25
N GLY A 23 -16.02 7.31 0.82
CA GLY A 23 -17.35 6.73 0.84
C GLY A 23 -18.39 7.67 1.48
N PRO A 24 -19.65 7.22 1.57
CA PRO A 24 -20.70 7.95 2.29
C PRO A 24 -20.33 8.17 3.77
N ALA A 25 -21.00 9.10 4.44
CA ALA A 25 -20.78 9.35 5.87
C ALA A 25 -20.77 8.04 6.71
N PHE A 26 -19.89 7.98 7.72
CA PHE A 26 -19.76 6.79 8.55
C PHE A 26 -21.08 6.39 9.22
N GLN A 27 -21.39 5.09 9.18
CA GLN A 27 -22.54 4.47 9.85
C GLN A 27 -22.14 3.16 10.53
N GLY A 28 -22.90 2.74 11.54
CA GLY A 28 -22.73 1.48 12.26
C GLY A 28 -21.30 1.22 12.73
N ALA A 29 -20.82 -0.01 12.51
CA ALA A 29 -19.48 -0.46 12.91
C ALA A 29 -18.33 0.45 12.43
N ARG A 30 -18.50 1.14 11.30
CA ARG A 30 -17.48 2.07 10.77
C ARG A 30 -17.38 3.33 11.62
N ARG A 31 -18.52 3.87 12.08
CA ARG A 31 -18.57 5.02 13.00
C ARG A 31 -17.94 4.64 14.34
N SER A 32 -18.34 3.49 14.89
CA SER A 32 -17.76 3.00 16.15
C SER A 32 -16.24 2.80 16.06
N ALA A 33 -15.75 2.27 14.93
CA ALA A 33 -14.32 2.14 14.69
C ALA A 33 -13.60 3.49 14.63
N TYR A 34 -14.18 4.49 13.95
CA TYR A 34 -13.60 5.83 13.87
C TYR A 34 -13.56 6.53 15.24
N GLU A 35 -14.64 6.48 16.02
CA GLU A 35 -14.64 7.08 17.37
C GLU A 35 -13.66 6.36 18.30
N SER A 36 -13.55 5.04 18.19
CA SER A 36 -12.54 4.27 18.92
C SER A 36 -11.11 4.68 18.52
N LEU A 37 -10.82 4.86 17.23
CA LEU A 37 -9.55 5.40 16.73
C LEU A 37 -9.25 6.76 17.39
N ARG A 38 -10.21 7.68 17.31
CA ARG A 38 -10.08 9.04 17.84
C ARG A 38 -9.82 9.05 19.35
N ALA A 39 -10.46 8.17 20.10
CA ALA A 39 -10.33 8.10 21.55
C ALA A 39 -9.02 7.44 22.02
N THR A 40 -8.45 6.51 21.23
CA THR A 40 -7.40 5.61 21.76
C THR A 40 -6.03 5.78 21.12
N VAL A 41 -5.92 6.31 19.90
CA VAL A 41 -4.67 6.31 19.13
C VAL A 41 -3.54 7.14 19.75
N GLY A 42 -3.87 8.15 20.57
CA GLY A 42 -2.89 8.95 21.32
C GLY A 42 -2.07 9.95 20.50
N VAL A 43 -2.35 10.10 19.21
CA VAL A 43 -1.77 11.13 18.33
C VAL A 43 -2.87 11.86 17.56
N PRO A 44 -2.62 13.07 17.03
CA PRO A 44 -3.55 13.75 16.12
C PRO A 44 -4.06 12.82 15.02
N LEU A 45 -5.39 12.72 14.90
CA LEU A 45 -6.07 11.88 13.92
C LEU A 45 -6.71 12.76 12.84
N HIS A 46 -6.36 12.51 11.59
CA HIS A 46 -6.84 13.26 10.44
C HIS A 46 -7.65 12.33 9.54
N LEU A 47 -8.90 12.70 9.29
CA LEU A 47 -9.75 12.04 8.29
C LEU A 47 -9.65 12.80 6.97
N VAL A 48 -9.00 12.20 5.99
CA VAL A 48 -8.84 12.73 4.64
C VAL A 48 -9.99 12.24 3.76
N THR A 49 -10.69 13.19 3.14
CA THR A 49 -11.88 12.98 2.32
C THR A 49 -11.77 13.75 0.99
N ALA A 50 -12.76 13.62 0.12
CA ALA A 50 -12.82 14.38 -1.13
C ALA A 50 -12.83 15.90 -0.89
N GLU A 51 -13.44 16.34 0.21
CA GLU A 51 -13.60 17.76 0.54
C GLU A 51 -12.30 18.40 1.02
N ASN A 52 -11.39 17.66 1.65
CA ASN A 52 -10.20 18.23 2.28
C ASN A 52 -8.85 17.72 1.73
N ILE A 53 -8.85 16.76 0.80
CA ILE A 53 -7.60 16.20 0.25
C ILE A 53 -6.68 17.26 -0.35
N HIS A 54 -7.25 18.32 -0.93
CA HIS A 54 -6.49 19.44 -1.52
C HIS A 54 -5.58 20.16 -0.50
N GLN A 55 -5.85 20.03 0.80
CA GLN A 55 -5.03 20.62 1.88
C GLN A 55 -3.72 19.85 2.11
N TYR A 56 -3.62 18.62 1.60
CA TYR A 56 -2.48 17.72 1.79
C TYR A 56 -1.70 17.48 0.49
N THR A 57 -2.25 17.88 -0.65
CA THR A 57 -1.59 17.74 -1.96
C THR A 57 -0.60 18.88 -2.17
N LEU A 58 0.65 18.52 -2.48
CA LEU A 58 1.69 19.51 -2.77
C LEU A 58 1.56 20.00 -4.23
N PRO A 59 1.63 21.31 -4.51
CA PRO A 59 1.55 21.83 -5.88
C PRO A 59 2.55 21.21 -6.85
N GLU A 60 3.77 20.96 -6.39
CA GLU A 60 4.86 20.33 -7.14
C GLU A 60 4.71 18.81 -7.31
N HIS A 61 3.81 18.19 -6.54
CA HIS A 61 3.52 16.76 -6.55
C HIS A 61 2.02 16.52 -6.54
N PRO A 62 1.27 16.88 -7.60
CA PRO A 62 -0.17 16.66 -7.64
C PRO A 62 -0.53 15.16 -7.56
N LEU A 63 -1.78 14.86 -7.22
CA LEU A 63 -2.28 13.49 -7.33
C LEU A 63 -2.21 13.04 -8.80
N HIS A 64 -2.00 11.74 -8.99
CA HIS A 64 -1.98 11.15 -10.33
C HIS A 64 -3.29 11.44 -11.08
N PRO A 65 -3.28 11.76 -12.39
CA PRO A 65 -4.49 12.05 -13.17
C PRO A 65 -5.57 10.97 -13.09
N ALA A 66 -5.16 9.70 -12.96
CA ALA A 66 -6.09 8.57 -12.80
C ALA A 66 -6.93 8.63 -11.51
N PHE A 67 -6.54 9.43 -10.51
CA PHE A 67 -7.16 9.45 -9.18
C PHE A 67 -8.65 9.78 -9.21
N GLU A 68 -9.11 10.61 -10.16
CA GLU A 68 -10.52 10.95 -10.30
C GLU A 68 -11.38 9.71 -10.66
N TYR A 69 -10.85 8.79 -11.47
CA TYR A 69 -11.53 7.60 -11.99
C TYR A 69 -11.43 6.37 -11.07
N LEU A 70 -10.69 6.46 -9.97
CA LEU A 70 -10.53 5.35 -9.03
C LEU A 70 -11.79 5.12 -8.20
N SER A 71 -12.06 3.85 -7.87
CA SER A 71 -13.05 3.52 -6.85
C SER A 71 -12.66 4.12 -5.50
N PRO A 72 -13.60 4.40 -4.58
CA PRO A 72 -13.29 4.89 -3.23
C PRO A 72 -12.24 4.06 -2.47
N VAL A 73 -12.23 2.73 -2.64
CA VAL A 73 -11.21 1.86 -2.05
C VAL A 73 -9.85 2.10 -2.71
N HIS A 74 -9.78 2.11 -4.04
CA HIS A 74 -8.51 2.32 -4.74
C HIS A 74 -7.96 3.74 -4.59
N LYS A 75 -8.81 4.75 -4.39
CA LYS A 75 -8.37 6.09 -3.95
C LYS A 75 -7.60 5.97 -2.64
N SER A 76 -8.18 5.26 -1.65
CA SER A 76 -7.53 5.04 -0.36
C SER A 76 -6.21 4.26 -0.52
N ASP A 77 -6.18 3.21 -1.32
CA ASP A 77 -4.97 2.41 -1.57
C ASP A 77 -3.84 3.21 -2.21
N TYR A 78 -4.16 4.03 -3.21
CA TYR A 78 -3.20 4.95 -3.81
C TYR A 78 -2.64 5.94 -2.77
N LEU A 79 -3.51 6.52 -1.94
CA LEU A 79 -3.12 7.53 -0.97
C LEU A 79 -2.21 7.00 0.13
N PHE A 80 -2.24 5.69 0.43
CA PHE A 80 -1.24 5.08 1.32
C PHE A 80 0.18 5.32 0.81
N SER A 81 0.44 5.10 -0.49
CA SER A 81 1.77 5.33 -1.08
C SER A 81 2.11 6.82 -1.17
N TYR A 82 1.18 7.65 -1.65
CA TYR A 82 1.38 9.09 -1.83
C TYR A 82 1.67 9.79 -0.50
N PHE A 83 0.81 9.58 0.51
CA PHE A 83 1.01 10.21 1.81
C PHE A 83 2.19 9.61 2.55
N SER A 84 2.48 8.30 2.44
CA SER A 84 3.69 7.74 3.06
C SER A 84 4.95 8.42 2.55
N HIS A 85 5.00 8.76 1.26
CA HIS A 85 6.14 9.44 0.67
C HIS A 85 6.19 10.94 1.00
N HIS A 86 5.09 11.67 0.79
CA HIS A 86 5.10 13.14 0.88
C HIS A 86 4.84 13.66 2.30
N VAL A 87 4.00 12.97 3.08
CA VAL A 87 3.52 13.43 4.39
C VAL A 87 4.17 12.65 5.54
N GLY A 88 4.24 11.32 5.44
CA GLY A 88 4.67 10.42 6.51
C GLY A 88 3.67 10.34 7.68
N GLY A 89 4.07 9.61 8.72
CA GLY A 89 3.24 9.38 9.91
C GLY A 89 2.56 8.02 9.91
N ALA A 90 1.52 7.85 10.71
CA ALA A 90 0.75 6.63 10.80
C ALA A 90 -0.39 6.59 9.77
N PHE A 91 -0.66 5.40 9.24
CA PHE A 91 -1.72 5.11 8.29
C PHE A 91 -2.51 3.90 8.80
N HIS A 92 -3.82 3.95 8.69
CA HIS A 92 -4.68 2.89 9.18
C HIS A 92 -5.99 2.83 8.39
N ASP A 93 -6.44 1.63 8.01
CA ASP A 93 -7.81 1.43 7.54
C ASP A 93 -8.81 1.83 8.64
N VAL A 94 -9.98 2.39 8.34
CA VAL A 94 -10.96 2.69 9.40
C VAL A 94 -11.52 1.39 10.02
N LYS A 95 -10.89 0.94 11.10
CA LYS A 95 -11.06 -0.31 11.86
C LYS A 95 -10.66 -0.01 13.31
N VAL A 96 -11.18 -0.80 14.26
CA VAL A 96 -10.80 -0.65 15.69
C VAL A 96 -9.27 -0.81 15.81
N PRO A 97 -8.56 0.17 16.40
CA PRO A 97 -7.10 0.14 16.47
C PRO A 97 -6.59 -0.77 17.57
N PHE A 98 -5.29 -1.02 17.52
CA PHE A 98 -4.54 -1.52 18.67
C PHE A 98 -4.14 -0.34 19.57
N GLY A 99 -5.09 0.15 20.38
CA GLY A 99 -4.83 1.13 21.45
C GLY A 99 -4.00 2.37 21.03
N ASN A 100 -3.13 2.81 21.94
CA ASN A 100 -2.32 4.01 21.80
C ASN A 100 -1.04 3.75 20.99
N TRP A 101 -0.78 4.60 20.00
CA TRP A 101 0.35 4.48 19.08
C TRP A 101 1.53 5.40 19.39
N SER A 102 1.42 6.24 20.40
CA SER A 102 2.44 7.24 20.75
C SER A 102 3.82 6.62 20.90
N SER A 103 3.95 5.51 21.64
CA SER A 103 5.24 4.85 21.87
C SER A 103 5.86 4.26 20.60
N TRP A 104 5.05 3.90 19.59
CA TRP A 104 5.57 3.40 18.31
C TRP A 104 6.24 4.50 17.49
N PHE A 105 5.84 5.76 17.67
CA PHE A 105 6.59 6.89 17.11
C PHE A 105 7.95 7.06 17.77
N ASP A 106 8.09 6.74 19.06
CA ASP A 106 9.39 6.74 19.72
C ASP A 106 10.30 5.64 19.14
N VAL A 107 9.74 4.44 18.89
CA VAL A 107 10.46 3.32 18.26
C VAL A 107 11.00 3.69 16.88
N ILE A 108 10.17 4.15 15.94
CA ILE A 108 10.63 4.47 14.57
C ILE A 108 11.56 5.69 14.54
N ASN A 109 11.39 6.66 15.45
CA ASN A 109 12.19 7.87 15.45
C ASN A 109 13.52 7.72 16.21
N ALA A 110 13.63 6.75 17.14
CA ALA A 110 14.88 6.41 17.82
C ALA A 110 15.91 5.74 16.89
N ASP A 111 15.48 5.02 15.86
CA ASP A 111 16.36 4.39 14.88
C ASP A 111 16.09 4.89 13.46
N HIS A 112 17.02 5.69 12.92
CA HIS A 112 16.96 6.23 11.56
C HIS A 112 17.00 5.16 10.46
N LYS A 113 17.38 3.92 10.79
CA LYS A 113 17.35 2.80 9.86
C LYS A 113 15.93 2.25 9.68
N ILE A 114 15.00 2.53 10.59
CA ILE A 114 13.60 2.15 10.44
C ILE A 114 12.90 3.20 9.56
N TRP A 115 12.47 2.78 8.38
CA TRP A 115 11.73 3.61 7.43
C TRP A 115 10.24 3.29 7.43
N LEU A 116 9.90 2.05 7.75
CA LEU A 116 8.54 1.57 7.81
C LEU A 116 8.39 0.69 9.07
N LEU A 117 7.41 1.01 9.91
CA LEU A 117 7.11 0.27 11.13
C LEU A 117 5.66 -0.20 11.07
N GLY A 118 5.39 -1.46 11.37
CA GLY A 118 4.04 -2.00 11.30
C GLY A 118 3.89 -3.33 12.00
N THR A 119 2.71 -3.93 11.83
CA THR A 119 2.40 -5.24 12.38
C THR A 119 2.86 -6.30 11.40
N ARG A 120 3.70 -7.24 11.81
CA ARG A 120 4.16 -8.33 10.93
C ARG A 120 2.99 -9.10 10.31
N LEU A 121 3.11 -9.52 9.05
CA LEU A 121 2.11 -10.43 8.48
C LEU A 121 2.08 -11.77 9.22
N LYS A 122 0.91 -12.42 9.28
CA LYS A 122 0.73 -13.71 9.98
C LYS A 122 0.91 -14.93 9.08
N HIS A 123 0.58 -14.79 7.80
CA HIS A 123 0.52 -15.91 6.87
C HIS A 123 1.07 -15.48 5.51
N ARG A 124 1.75 -16.42 4.86
CA ARG A 124 2.27 -16.29 3.49
C ARG A 124 1.18 -15.87 2.50
N ASP A 125 -0.02 -16.42 2.65
CA ASP A 125 -1.15 -16.16 1.74
C ASP A 125 -1.73 -14.74 1.90
N GLY A 126 -1.32 -14.01 2.94
CA GLY A 126 -1.65 -12.60 3.12
C GLY A 126 -0.82 -11.65 2.25
N VAL A 127 0.22 -12.16 1.57
CA VAL A 127 1.09 -11.38 0.69
C VAL A 127 0.52 -11.34 -0.72
N ALA A 128 0.23 -10.12 -1.17
CA ALA A 128 -0.11 -9.86 -2.56
C ALA A 128 1.17 -9.58 -3.37
N CYS A 129 1.32 -10.18 -4.54
CA CYS A 129 2.41 -9.82 -5.43
C CYS A 129 2.02 -10.06 -6.88
N GLN A 130 2.59 -9.23 -7.75
CA GLN A 130 2.48 -9.35 -9.20
C GLN A 130 3.87 -9.12 -9.82
N GLU A 131 4.25 -9.93 -10.81
CA GLU A 131 5.54 -9.90 -11.48
C GLU A 131 5.95 -8.54 -12.08
N PRO A 132 5.08 -7.67 -12.64
CA PRO A 132 5.54 -6.32 -13.01
C PRO A 132 6.13 -5.51 -11.83
N MET A 133 5.76 -5.87 -10.60
CA MET A 133 6.08 -5.10 -9.41
C MET A 133 7.46 -5.49 -8.88
N ALA A 134 8.41 -4.53 -8.92
CA ALA A 134 9.86 -4.69 -8.72
C ALA A 134 10.67 -5.17 -9.94
N ALA A 135 10.20 -4.91 -11.16
CA ALA A 135 10.97 -5.16 -12.38
C ALA A 135 12.36 -4.47 -12.43
N ASP A 136 12.59 -3.45 -11.60
CA ASP A 136 13.85 -2.74 -11.45
C ASP A 136 14.70 -3.19 -10.25
N ASP A 137 14.23 -4.12 -9.41
CA ASP A 137 15.01 -4.69 -8.32
C ASP A 137 16.10 -5.63 -8.89
N PRO A 138 17.40 -5.35 -8.67
CA PRO A 138 18.48 -6.19 -9.20
C PRO A 138 18.43 -7.65 -8.76
N GLU A 139 17.95 -7.94 -7.54
CA GLU A 139 17.81 -9.32 -7.06
C GLU A 139 16.69 -10.05 -7.81
N CYS A 140 15.56 -9.39 -8.02
CA CYS A 140 14.46 -9.89 -8.85
C CYS A 140 14.93 -10.15 -10.29
N LEU A 141 15.65 -9.20 -10.89
CA LEU A 141 16.22 -9.33 -12.23
C LEU A 141 17.21 -10.49 -12.34
N ALA A 142 18.05 -10.70 -11.32
CA ALA A 142 18.98 -11.82 -11.26
C ALA A 142 18.22 -13.16 -11.18
N LEU A 143 17.22 -13.25 -10.29
CA LEU A 143 16.40 -14.46 -10.15
C LEU A 143 15.70 -14.85 -11.45
N ARG A 144 15.13 -13.87 -12.17
CA ARG A 144 14.53 -14.10 -13.49
C ARG A 144 15.51 -14.72 -14.48
N ARG A 145 16.71 -14.15 -14.56
CA ARG A 145 17.78 -14.69 -15.42
C ARG A 145 18.13 -16.13 -15.06
N THR A 146 18.23 -16.46 -13.77
CA THR A 146 18.57 -17.82 -13.32
C THR A 146 17.49 -18.86 -13.64
N ARG A 147 16.21 -18.48 -13.62
CA ARG A 147 15.10 -19.40 -13.93
C ARG A 147 14.82 -19.55 -15.42
N GLY A 148 15.60 -18.89 -16.28
CA GLY A 148 15.27 -18.83 -17.72
C GLY A 148 13.96 -18.09 -17.99
N GLU A 149 13.45 -17.32 -17.02
CA GLU A 149 12.41 -16.32 -17.20
C GLU A 149 13.04 -15.14 -17.94
N ASN A 150 13.50 -15.42 -19.17
CA ASN A 150 14.19 -14.44 -19.98
C ASN A 150 13.28 -13.23 -20.13
N ALA A 151 13.87 -12.04 -20.08
CA ALA A 151 13.17 -10.82 -20.38
C ALA A 151 12.37 -10.96 -21.69
N SER A 152 12.77 -11.80 -22.66
CA SER A 152 12.00 -12.10 -23.89
C SER A 152 10.61 -12.72 -23.70
N HIS A 153 10.33 -13.48 -22.64
CA HIS A 153 8.95 -13.89 -22.30
C HIS A 153 8.11 -12.71 -21.76
N TRP A 154 8.78 -11.72 -21.16
CA TRP A 154 8.20 -10.50 -20.62
C TRP A 154 8.45 -9.25 -21.50
N ARG A 155 9.10 -9.38 -22.68
CA ARG A 155 9.46 -8.27 -23.58
C ARG A 155 8.30 -7.85 -24.47
N PRO A 156 7.36 -8.74 -24.88
CA PRO A 156 6.06 -8.26 -25.32
C PRO A 156 5.29 -7.63 -24.17
N VAL A 157 5.62 -8.00 -22.92
CA VAL A 157 4.95 -7.49 -21.73
C VAL A 157 5.53 -6.12 -21.35
N PHE A 158 6.74 -5.71 -21.73
CA PHE A 158 7.24 -4.37 -21.37
C PHE A 158 7.95 -3.64 -22.51
N PRO A 159 7.19 -2.89 -23.33
CA PRO A 159 7.49 -1.48 -23.51
C PRO A 159 6.57 -0.61 -22.63
N GLU A 160 5.35 -1.07 -22.34
CA GLU A 160 4.28 -0.27 -21.71
C GLU A 160 3.35 -1.11 -20.77
N PHE A 161 3.87 -2.13 -20.11
CA PHE A 161 3.34 -2.89 -18.94
C PHE A 161 1.88 -3.44 -18.86
N PRO A 162 1.36 -4.41 -19.65
CA PRO A 162 0.02 -4.95 -19.47
C PRO A 162 -0.11 -5.88 -18.25
N THR A 163 -1.24 -5.80 -17.56
CA THR A 163 -1.75 -6.85 -16.67
C THR A 163 -2.24 -8.05 -17.50
N ALA A 164 -1.76 -9.25 -17.16
CA ALA A 164 -2.56 -10.48 -17.07
C ALA A 164 -3.35 -10.95 -18.32
N TYR A 165 -2.89 -10.76 -19.56
CA TYR A 165 -3.49 -11.45 -20.72
C TYR A 165 -2.51 -12.45 -21.35
N ILE A 166 -2.84 -13.75 -21.31
CA ILE A 166 -2.16 -14.81 -22.08
C ILE A 166 -3.14 -15.29 -23.16
N ASN A 167 -2.72 -15.30 -24.42
CA ASN A 167 -3.54 -15.78 -25.55
C ASN A 167 -4.91 -15.09 -25.68
N GLY A 168 -5.01 -13.80 -25.32
CA GLY A 168 -6.26 -13.04 -25.35
C GLY A 168 -7.23 -13.38 -24.20
N VAL A 169 -6.81 -14.21 -23.24
CA VAL A 169 -7.57 -14.56 -22.04
C VAL A 169 -6.95 -13.86 -20.84
N PHE A 170 -7.78 -13.17 -20.08
CA PHE A 170 -7.37 -12.52 -18.84
C PHE A 170 -7.08 -13.58 -17.75
N ASP A 171 -5.82 -13.72 -17.33
CA ASP A 171 -5.40 -14.54 -16.18
C ASP A 171 -4.90 -13.64 -15.03
N PRO A 172 -5.78 -13.28 -14.07
CA PRO A 172 -5.39 -12.45 -12.93
C PRO A 172 -4.37 -13.11 -11.99
N PHE A 173 -4.06 -14.40 -12.19
CA PHE A 173 -3.16 -15.20 -11.37
C PHE A 173 -1.82 -15.50 -12.04
N ASP A 174 -1.66 -15.35 -13.35
CA ASP A 174 -0.37 -15.64 -14.01
C ASP A 174 0.71 -14.62 -13.66
N GLY A 175 0.33 -13.34 -13.55
CA GLY A 175 1.21 -12.32 -12.97
C GLY A 175 1.59 -12.61 -11.51
N THR A 176 0.92 -13.55 -10.84
CA THR A 176 1.30 -13.96 -9.48
C THR A 176 2.24 -15.17 -9.46
N ARG A 177 2.70 -15.64 -10.64
CA ARG A 177 3.62 -16.77 -10.81
C ARG A 177 4.88 -16.26 -11.48
N GLY A 178 6.01 -16.31 -10.78
CA GLY A 178 7.29 -15.90 -11.30
C GLY A 178 8.30 -15.65 -10.19
N ALA A 179 9.55 -15.46 -10.58
CA ALA A 179 10.67 -15.45 -9.63
C ALA A 179 10.55 -14.34 -8.57
N CYS A 180 9.96 -13.19 -8.92
CA CYS A 180 9.95 -12.02 -8.07
C CYS A 180 8.81 -12.07 -7.06
N CYS A 181 7.62 -12.48 -7.50
CA CYS A 181 6.48 -12.74 -6.64
C CYS A 181 6.76 -13.94 -5.71
N GLU A 182 7.45 -14.98 -6.19
CA GLU A 182 7.95 -16.05 -5.33
C GLU A 182 8.94 -15.53 -4.28
N ARG A 183 9.91 -14.69 -4.65
CA ARG A 183 10.81 -14.05 -3.68
C ARG A 183 10.04 -13.27 -2.63
N VAL A 184 9.05 -12.48 -3.05
CA VAL A 184 8.22 -11.70 -2.12
C VAL A 184 7.44 -12.61 -1.17
N ARG A 185 6.81 -13.68 -1.68
CA ARG A 185 6.12 -14.68 -0.85
C ARG A 185 7.04 -15.49 0.03
N ASN A 186 8.28 -15.76 -0.37
CA ASN A 186 9.23 -16.51 0.44
C ASN A 186 9.80 -15.64 1.58
N ASN A 187 9.71 -14.32 1.46
CA ASN A 187 10.15 -13.35 2.48
C ASN A 187 8.98 -12.73 3.27
N TRP A 188 7.78 -13.32 3.25
CA TRP A 188 6.59 -12.80 3.92
C TRP A 188 6.75 -12.54 5.44
N GLN A 189 7.71 -13.20 6.08
CA GLN A 189 7.98 -12.99 7.51
C GLN A 189 8.65 -11.64 7.81
N HIS A 190 9.19 -10.99 6.78
CA HIS A 190 9.82 -9.67 6.84
C HIS A 190 8.87 -8.54 6.42
N THR A 191 7.65 -8.87 6.02
CA THR A 191 6.65 -7.89 5.57
C THR A 191 5.67 -7.54 6.70
N ILE A 192 5.09 -6.35 6.60
CA ILE A 192 4.08 -5.83 7.53
C ILE A 192 2.70 -5.78 6.89
N ASP A 193 1.64 -5.71 7.69
CA ASP A 193 0.27 -5.58 7.19
C ASP A 193 0.08 -4.24 6.47
N CYS A 194 -0.34 -4.28 5.19
CA CYS A 194 -0.51 -3.10 4.36
C CYS A 194 -1.71 -2.21 4.75
N GLN A 195 -2.54 -2.64 5.71
CA GLN A 195 -3.68 -1.88 6.24
C GLN A 195 -3.26 -0.92 7.34
N GLN A 196 -2.06 -1.08 7.91
CA GLN A 196 -1.63 -0.27 9.03
C GLN A 196 -0.11 -0.19 9.16
N HIS A 197 0.43 1.02 9.20
CA HIS A 197 1.87 1.25 9.33
C HIS A 197 2.20 2.66 9.78
N ILE A 198 3.44 2.89 10.20
CA ILE A 198 4.06 4.20 10.40
C ILE A 198 5.19 4.33 9.38
N ALA A 199 5.15 5.38 8.55
CA ALA A 199 6.16 5.63 7.53
C ALA A 199 6.97 6.88 7.83
N ARG A 200 8.27 6.76 7.58
CA ARG A 200 9.18 7.89 7.44
C ARG A 200 9.05 8.45 6.01
N PRO A 201 8.80 9.76 5.84
CA PRO A 201 8.61 10.34 4.52
C PRO A 201 9.91 10.41 3.72
N ARG A 202 9.78 10.45 2.39
CA ARG A 202 10.88 10.66 1.43
C ARG A 202 12.05 9.66 1.52
N THR A 203 11.78 8.45 2.01
CA THR A 203 12.74 7.33 1.96
C THR A 203 12.73 6.64 0.59
N PRO A 204 13.81 5.95 0.19
CA PRO A 204 13.85 5.16 -1.05
C PRO A 204 12.70 4.15 -1.15
N LEU A 205 12.33 3.52 -0.03
CA LEU A 205 11.18 2.62 0.05
C LEU A 205 9.89 3.33 -0.35
N THR A 206 9.56 4.46 0.29
CA THR A 206 8.32 5.19 -0.02
C THR A 206 8.32 5.79 -1.44
N ALA A 207 9.49 6.20 -1.93
CA ALA A 207 9.65 6.73 -3.28
C ALA A 207 9.38 5.66 -4.34
N ASP A 208 10.00 4.48 -4.21
CA ASP A 208 9.76 3.39 -5.14
C ASP A 208 8.34 2.83 -5.02
N TRP A 209 7.78 2.82 -3.81
CA TRP A 209 6.39 2.43 -3.60
C TRP A 209 5.43 3.33 -4.40
N LEU A 210 5.56 4.66 -4.25
CA LEU A 210 4.75 5.61 -5.01
C LEU A 210 4.99 5.49 -6.51
N ARG A 211 6.25 5.31 -6.94
CA ARG A 211 6.60 5.11 -8.35
C ARG A 211 5.90 3.89 -8.95
N LEU A 212 5.82 2.77 -8.23
CA LEU A 212 5.10 1.57 -8.71
C LEU A 212 3.59 1.81 -8.79
N ALA A 213 3.02 2.54 -7.82
CA ALA A 213 1.61 2.92 -7.90
C ALA A 213 1.32 3.83 -9.11
N HIS A 214 2.19 4.81 -9.38
CA HIS A 214 2.08 5.66 -10.58
C HIS A 214 2.22 4.85 -11.86
N ALA A 215 3.22 3.97 -11.97
CA ALA A 215 3.39 3.13 -13.15
C ALA A 215 2.16 2.26 -13.45
N ALA A 216 1.52 1.71 -12.41
CA ALA A 216 0.28 0.95 -12.55
C ALA A 216 -0.90 1.83 -13.02
N LEU A 217 -0.94 3.09 -12.61
CA LEU A 217 -1.99 4.04 -12.99
C LEU A 217 -1.78 4.65 -14.38
N ASP A 218 -0.54 4.97 -14.76
CA ASP A 218 -0.17 5.49 -16.09
C ASP A 218 -0.64 4.52 -17.17
N LEU A 219 -0.27 3.25 -17.00
CA LEU A 219 -0.68 2.14 -17.84
C LEU A 219 -2.19 2.09 -18.08
N LYS A 220 -2.96 2.22 -16.99
CA LYS A 220 -4.41 1.97 -17.00
C LYS A 220 -5.23 3.23 -17.15
N LEU A 221 -4.59 4.40 -17.32
CA LEU A 221 -5.27 5.69 -17.36
C LEU A 221 -6.34 5.74 -18.45
N ASN A 222 -6.02 5.28 -19.66
CA ASN A 222 -6.96 5.29 -20.79
C ASN A 222 -8.14 4.35 -20.55
N ALA A 223 -7.90 3.16 -19.99
CA ALA A 223 -8.97 2.23 -19.64
C ALA A 223 -9.84 2.77 -18.49
N LEU A 224 -9.23 3.41 -17.49
CA LEU A 224 -9.95 4.03 -16.36
C LEU A 224 -10.83 5.19 -16.79
N LYS A 225 -10.46 5.94 -17.84
CA LYS A 225 -11.29 7.00 -18.42
C LYS A 225 -12.56 6.47 -19.09
N THR A 226 -12.54 5.23 -19.57
CA THR A 226 -13.63 4.64 -20.36
C THR A 226 -14.44 3.59 -19.58
N HIS A 227 -14.02 3.24 -18.37
CA HIS A 227 -14.68 2.25 -17.51
C HIS A 227 -15.02 2.84 -16.15
N SER A 228 -16.24 2.57 -15.69
CA SER A 228 -16.69 2.95 -14.34
C SER A 228 -16.56 1.78 -13.38
N TYR A 229 -16.18 2.05 -12.13
CA TYR A 229 -16.27 1.04 -11.08
C TYR A 229 -17.76 0.77 -10.75
N PRO A 230 -18.18 -0.50 -10.60
CA PRO A 230 -19.60 -0.83 -10.41
C PRO A 230 -20.16 -0.49 -9.03
N ARG A 231 -19.29 -0.39 -8.02
CA ARG A 231 -19.66 -0.11 -6.63
C ARG A 231 -18.47 0.43 -5.85
N PRO A 232 -18.68 1.17 -4.75
CA PRO A 232 -17.60 1.76 -3.95
C PRO A 232 -16.55 0.75 -3.49
N ARG A 233 -16.99 -0.46 -3.12
CA ARG A 233 -16.14 -1.59 -2.74
C ARG A 233 -16.11 -2.62 -3.86
N CYS A 234 -15.32 -2.32 -4.87
CA CYS A 234 -14.92 -3.21 -5.94
C CYS A 234 -13.38 -3.15 -6.02
N CYS A 235 -12.68 -3.98 -6.78
CA CYS A 235 -13.13 -4.99 -7.73
C CYS A 235 -12.25 -6.22 -7.52
N MET A 236 -12.71 -7.16 -6.68
CA MET A 236 -11.92 -8.36 -6.35
C MET A 236 -11.51 -9.15 -7.60
N ASN A 237 -12.39 -9.19 -8.60
CA ASN A 237 -12.23 -9.99 -9.82
C ASN A 237 -12.51 -9.18 -11.10
N HIS A 238 -12.03 -7.94 -11.22
CA HIS A 238 -12.28 -7.10 -12.41
C HIS A 238 -13.76 -6.97 -12.80
N GLU A 239 -14.61 -6.89 -11.77
CA GLU A 239 -16.05 -6.77 -11.94
C GLU A 239 -16.37 -5.66 -12.95
N ASN A 240 -17.10 -6.01 -14.02
CA ASN A 240 -17.54 -5.10 -15.09
C ASN A 240 -16.40 -4.42 -15.89
N GLY A 241 -15.26 -5.12 -16.07
CA GLY A 241 -14.16 -4.62 -16.89
C GLY A 241 -13.37 -3.50 -16.23
N TYR A 242 -13.57 -3.26 -14.94
CA TYR A 242 -12.83 -2.23 -14.22
C TYR A 242 -11.32 -2.58 -14.20
N PRO A 243 -10.43 -1.63 -14.55
CA PRO A 243 -9.05 -1.99 -14.90
C PRO A 243 -8.13 -2.36 -13.74
N ILE A 244 -8.43 -1.94 -12.50
CA ILE A 244 -7.53 -2.07 -11.34
C ILE A 244 -7.94 -3.28 -10.48
N ASN A 245 -6.99 -4.18 -10.19
CA ASN A 245 -7.21 -5.34 -9.32
C ASN A 245 -7.25 -4.90 -7.85
N TRP A 246 -7.92 -5.68 -7.00
CA TRP A 246 -8.10 -5.40 -5.57
C TRP A 246 -6.86 -4.99 -4.78
N ALA A 247 -5.74 -5.69 -4.94
CA ALA A 247 -4.52 -5.40 -4.17
C ALA A 247 -3.52 -4.51 -4.93
N GLU A 248 -3.88 -4.04 -6.12
CA GLU A 248 -2.89 -3.58 -7.09
C GLU A 248 -2.17 -2.30 -6.66
N LEU A 249 -2.89 -1.31 -6.14
CA LEU A 249 -2.28 -0.02 -5.78
C LEU A 249 -1.66 0.00 -4.38
N LYS A 250 -1.90 -1.02 -3.55
CA LYS A 250 -1.40 -1.11 -2.18
C LYS A 250 -0.56 -2.36 -1.94
N GLY A 251 -1.17 -3.54 -1.86
CA GLY A 251 -0.43 -4.77 -1.52
C GLY A 251 0.63 -5.11 -2.56
N ASN A 252 0.26 -5.14 -3.84
CA ASN A 252 1.16 -5.49 -4.93
C ASN A 252 2.28 -4.46 -5.13
N THR A 253 2.09 -3.20 -4.74
CA THR A 253 3.10 -2.13 -4.82
C THR A 253 3.98 -2.07 -3.56
N LEU A 254 3.44 -2.38 -2.38
CA LEU A 254 4.14 -2.27 -1.10
C LEU A 254 5.03 -3.49 -0.80
N PHE A 255 4.49 -4.71 -0.87
CA PHE A 255 5.22 -5.90 -0.44
C PHE A 255 6.55 -6.12 -1.17
N PRO A 256 6.66 -5.87 -2.49
CA PRO A 256 7.96 -5.94 -3.17
C PRO A 256 8.97 -4.91 -2.63
N MET A 257 8.50 -3.72 -2.22
CA MET A 257 9.36 -2.68 -1.64
C MET A 257 9.80 -3.04 -0.22
N GLU A 258 8.92 -3.66 0.56
CA GLU A 258 9.30 -4.16 1.88
C GLU A 258 10.41 -5.22 1.78
N VAL A 259 10.36 -6.10 0.77
CA VAL A 259 11.40 -7.10 0.55
C VAL A 259 12.67 -6.49 -0.02
N LYS A 260 12.57 -5.57 -1.00
CA LYS A 260 13.71 -4.81 -1.55
C LYS A 260 14.48 -4.05 -0.45
N TYR A 261 13.75 -3.51 0.53
CA TYR A 261 14.29 -2.69 1.62
C TYR A 261 14.14 -3.36 2.99
N MET A 262 14.18 -4.69 3.07
CA MET A 262 13.85 -5.46 4.29
C MET A 262 14.61 -5.03 5.55
N LYS A 263 15.84 -4.52 5.40
CA LYS A 263 16.66 -4.00 6.53
C LYS A 263 16.08 -2.73 7.16
N HIS A 264 15.12 -2.10 6.50
CA HIS A 264 14.48 -0.85 6.91
C HIS A 264 13.00 -1.01 7.31
N VAL A 265 12.50 -2.25 7.29
CA VAL A 265 11.13 -2.60 7.69
C VAL A 265 11.17 -3.24 9.07
N ASN A 266 10.37 -2.71 9.99
CA ASN A 266 10.23 -3.23 11.33
C ASN A 266 8.80 -3.71 11.58
N GLY A 267 8.65 -4.99 11.92
CA GLY A 267 7.36 -5.63 12.18
C GLY A 267 6.98 -5.76 13.65
N SER A 268 7.52 -4.92 14.55
CA SER A 268 7.36 -5.06 16.00
C SER A 268 6.01 -4.61 16.55
N MET A 269 5.16 -3.94 15.75
CA MET A 269 3.84 -3.55 16.24
C MET A 269 2.96 -4.79 16.48
N PRO A 270 2.11 -4.75 17.51
CA PRO A 270 1.32 -5.89 17.94
C PRO A 270 0.31 -6.33 16.88
N GLN A 271 -0.01 -7.62 16.92
CA GLN A 271 -1.05 -8.21 16.10
C GLN A 271 -2.43 -7.73 16.54
N LYS A 272 -3.35 -7.54 15.57
CA LYS A 272 -4.78 -7.43 15.91
C LYS A 272 -5.20 -8.66 16.73
N PRO A 273 -5.90 -8.49 17.87
CA PRO A 273 -6.53 -9.60 18.57
C PRO A 273 -7.40 -10.40 17.59
N SER A 274 -7.43 -11.73 17.74
CA SER A 274 -8.30 -12.58 16.93
C SER A 274 -9.77 -12.24 17.21
N ALA A 275 -10.68 -12.71 16.35
CA ALA A 275 -12.11 -12.43 16.38
C ALA A 275 -12.80 -12.62 17.76
N MET A 276 -12.21 -13.41 18.66
CA MET A 276 -12.72 -13.61 20.04
C MET A 276 -12.84 -12.31 20.85
N TYR A 277 -12.02 -11.27 20.57
CA TYR A 277 -12.13 -9.99 21.29
C TYR A 277 -13.33 -9.14 20.84
N ARG A 278 -13.96 -9.46 19.69
CA ARG A 278 -15.17 -8.78 19.24
C ARG A 278 -16.42 -9.26 19.99
N ALA A 279 -16.45 -10.55 20.36
CA ALA A 279 -17.59 -11.13 21.07
C ALA A 279 -17.67 -10.69 22.55
N SER A 280 -16.55 -10.31 23.18
CA SER A 280 -16.55 -9.85 24.58
C SER A 280 -16.71 -8.33 24.75
N ALA A 281 -16.71 -7.57 23.65
CA ALA A 281 -16.91 -6.12 23.67
C ALA A 281 -18.38 -5.71 23.43
N GLU A 282 -19.25 -6.68 23.14
CA GLU A 282 -20.70 -6.48 22.90
C GLU A 282 -21.56 -6.68 24.16
N GLU A 283 -20.99 -7.05 25.31
CA GLU A 283 -21.75 -7.18 26.58
C GLU A 283 -21.76 -5.91 27.45
N HIS A 284 -21.07 -4.83 27.05
CA HIS A 284 -21.00 -3.60 27.84
C HIS A 284 -21.22 -2.30 27.03
N PHE A 285 -22.08 -2.33 26.01
CA PHE A 285 -22.72 -1.13 25.43
C PHE A 285 -24.12 -1.43 24.92
#